data_AF-A0A3C7W457-F1
#
_entry.id   AF-A0A3C7W457-F1
#
_cell.length_a   1.000
_cell.length_b   1.000
_cell.length_c   1.000
_cell.angle_alpha   90.00
_cell.angle_beta   90.00
_cell.angle_gamma   90.00
#
_symmetry.space_group_name_H-M   'P 1'
#
loop_
_entity.id
_entity.type
_entity.pdbx_description
1 polymer ?
#
loop_
_entity_poly.entity_id
_entity_poly.type
_entity_poly.pdbx_seq_one_letter_code
_entity_poly.pdbx_strand_id
1 'polypeptide(L)'
;ERLAAEGFELLPGLGFDNSYAIAVAARLAEAGGLERISQLAERPALRLGFSHEFLRRGDGWEALARHYGLPQRPRGLEHALAYRAVAAGELDGTDAYTTDGELSVHDLVLLEDDRGFFPRYEAALLVRADLPAPARRALARLSGRIDAATMRRLNYRVSAGGESPAAVAAAFLAAEGLAAESAAGAPPTLLRRVFARTLEHLRLTGIALAAGCLVAIPGALLLAGRPLAARVFLYATGLVQTIPALALLALLIPLLGLGLGTAIGALFLYSLLPVARNTLSGLLSIDPVLLEVADGIGLTRRQRLLRVQLPL
;
A
#
# COMPACT_ATOMS: atom_id res chain seq x y z
N GLU A 1 4.39 -3.48 -29.60
CA GLU A 1 5.54 -2.75 -30.18
C GLU A 1 6.28 -1.86 -29.16
N ARG A 2 5.62 -0.94 -28.42
CA ARG A 2 6.28 -0.13 -27.39
C ARG A 2 6.96 -0.95 -26.26
N LEU A 3 6.28 -1.97 -25.73
CA LEU A 3 6.84 -2.83 -24.67
C LEU A 3 8.12 -3.55 -25.11
N ALA A 4 8.16 -4.03 -26.36
CA ALA A 4 9.33 -4.72 -26.89
C ALA A 4 10.55 -3.80 -27.02
N ALA A 5 10.32 -2.52 -27.39
CA ALA A 5 11.37 -1.51 -27.43
C ALA A 5 11.94 -1.19 -26.02
N GLU A 6 11.14 -1.37 -24.97
CA GLU A 6 11.56 -1.22 -23.57
C GLU A 6 12.11 -2.51 -22.94
N GLY A 7 12.26 -3.58 -23.73
CA GLY A 7 12.80 -4.86 -23.25
C GLY A 7 11.79 -5.71 -22.48
N PHE A 8 10.49 -5.52 -22.72
CA PHE A 8 9.40 -6.30 -22.13
C PHE A 8 8.56 -7.02 -23.19
N GLU A 9 8.00 -8.15 -22.79
CA GLU A 9 7.08 -8.97 -23.57
C GLU A 9 5.82 -9.22 -22.73
N LEU A 10 4.64 -9.01 -23.33
CA LEU A 10 3.37 -9.35 -22.71
C LEU A 10 2.97 -10.75 -23.16
N LEU A 11 2.86 -11.70 -22.23
CA LEU A 11 2.37 -13.05 -22.50
C LEU A 11 0.84 -13.04 -22.69
N PRO A 12 0.26 -14.06 -23.34
CA PRO A 12 -1.19 -14.15 -23.49
C PRO A 12 -1.91 -14.15 -22.14
N GLY A 13 -3.12 -13.56 -22.13
CA GLY A 13 -3.92 -13.37 -20.92
C GLY A 13 -4.17 -14.66 -20.13
N LEU A 14 -4.33 -14.52 -18.82
CA LEU A 14 -4.59 -15.62 -17.90
C LEU A 14 -6.00 -16.22 -18.09
N GLY A 15 -6.93 -15.46 -18.66
CA GLY A 15 -8.29 -15.93 -18.99
C GLY A 15 -9.41 -15.20 -18.25
N PHE A 16 -9.11 -14.22 -17.40
CA PHE A 16 -10.10 -13.43 -16.69
C PHE A 16 -9.94 -11.94 -16.94
N ASP A 17 -11.07 -11.26 -16.78
CA ASP A 17 -11.23 -9.82 -16.78
C ASP A 17 -11.57 -9.39 -15.35
N ASN A 18 -10.91 -8.34 -14.84
CA ASN A 18 -11.13 -7.80 -13.50
C ASN A 18 -11.69 -6.38 -13.54
N SER A 19 -12.73 -6.18 -14.34
CA SER A 19 -13.39 -4.88 -14.47
C SER A 19 -14.25 -4.55 -13.27
N TYR A 20 -14.50 -3.24 -13.10
CA TYR A 20 -15.56 -2.74 -12.24
C TYR A 20 -16.91 -3.28 -12.71
N ALA A 21 -17.81 -3.47 -11.75
CA ALA A 21 -19.18 -3.84 -11.96
C ALA A 21 -20.05 -3.19 -10.88
N ILE A 22 -21.36 -3.18 -11.11
CA ILE A 22 -22.35 -2.85 -10.09
C ILE A 22 -22.97 -4.15 -9.59
N ALA A 23 -22.92 -4.37 -8.28
CA ALA A 23 -23.56 -5.51 -7.63
C ALA A 23 -24.83 -5.05 -6.90
N VAL A 24 -25.90 -5.83 -7.00
CA VAL A 24 -27.17 -5.58 -6.28
C VAL A 24 -27.55 -6.79 -5.44
N ALA A 25 -28.39 -6.59 -4.43
CA ALA A 25 -28.96 -7.71 -3.68
C ALA A 25 -29.75 -8.65 -4.60
N ALA A 26 -29.57 -9.97 -4.45
CA ALA A 26 -30.24 -10.99 -5.27
C ALA A 26 -31.77 -10.84 -5.31
N ARG A 27 -32.38 -10.42 -4.19
CA ARG A 27 -33.82 -10.11 -4.10
C ARG A 27 -34.30 -9.11 -5.17
N LEU A 28 -33.46 -8.17 -5.59
CA LEU A 28 -33.80 -7.15 -6.59
C LEU A 28 -33.64 -7.68 -8.02
N ALA A 29 -32.73 -8.63 -8.23
CA ALA A 29 -32.57 -9.34 -9.48
C ALA A 29 -33.74 -10.31 -9.69
N GLU A 30 -34.04 -11.15 -8.69
CA GLU A 30 -35.07 -12.20 -8.80
C GLU A 30 -36.50 -11.66 -8.81
N ALA A 31 -36.87 -10.81 -7.84
CA ALA A 31 -38.24 -10.29 -7.75
C ALA A 31 -38.48 -9.09 -8.66
N GLY A 32 -37.42 -8.36 -9.01
CA GLY A 32 -37.49 -7.12 -9.77
C GLY A 32 -37.02 -7.23 -11.21
N GLY A 33 -36.38 -8.32 -11.64
CA GLY A 33 -35.80 -8.43 -12.99
C GLY A 33 -34.67 -7.43 -13.25
N LEU A 34 -33.89 -7.08 -12.22
CA LEU A 34 -32.74 -6.17 -12.34
C LEU A 34 -31.49 -6.95 -12.73
N GLU A 35 -31.18 -6.93 -14.01
CA GLU A 35 -30.04 -7.67 -14.60
C GLU A 35 -29.04 -6.75 -15.29
N ARG A 36 -29.46 -5.53 -15.67
CA ARG A 36 -28.65 -4.57 -16.45
C ARG A 36 -28.48 -3.24 -15.73
N ILE A 37 -27.35 -2.59 -15.95
CA ILE A 37 -27.06 -1.26 -15.38
C ILE A 37 -28.07 -0.22 -15.89
N SER A 38 -28.49 -0.29 -17.16
CA SER A 38 -29.48 0.66 -17.71
C SER A 38 -30.81 0.68 -16.97
N GLN A 39 -31.22 -0.44 -16.39
CA GLN A 39 -32.47 -0.55 -15.62
C GLN A 39 -32.40 0.21 -14.29
N LEU A 40 -31.22 0.60 -13.82
CA LEU A 40 -31.09 1.45 -12.63
C LEU A 40 -31.70 2.85 -12.88
N ALA A 41 -31.72 3.35 -14.10
CA ALA A 41 -32.31 4.66 -14.41
C ALA A 41 -33.79 4.75 -14.02
N GLU A 42 -34.50 3.63 -14.09
CA GLU A 42 -35.94 3.52 -13.76
C GLU A 42 -36.19 3.33 -12.25
N ARG A 43 -35.14 3.24 -11.43
CA ARG A 43 -35.23 2.90 -9.99
C ARG A 43 -34.54 3.93 -9.10
N PRO A 44 -35.01 5.20 -9.09
CA PRO A 44 -34.36 6.29 -8.34
C PRO A 44 -34.33 6.08 -6.82
N ALA A 45 -35.22 5.25 -6.29
CA ALA A 45 -35.32 4.97 -4.86
C ALA A 45 -34.27 4.00 -4.31
N LEU A 46 -33.47 3.34 -5.18
CA LEU A 46 -32.45 2.39 -4.73
C LEU A 46 -31.35 3.09 -3.94
N ARG A 47 -31.02 2.52 -2.79
CA ARG A 47 -29.94 3.00 -1.91
C ARG A 47 -28.63 2.36 -2.36
N LEU A 48 -27.84 3.11 -3.10
CA LEU A 48 -26.53 2.67 -3.55
C LEU A 48 -25.44 3.18 -2.59
N GLY A 49 -24.41 2.36 -2.36
CA GLY A 49 -23.25 2.75 -1.58
C GLY A 49 -21.98 2.29 -2.28
N PHE A 50 -21.05 3.20 -2.51
CA PHE A 50 -19.85 2.91 -3.30
C PHE A 50 -18.57 3.24 -2.55
N SER A 51 -17.47 2.60 -2.95
CA SER A 51 -16.15 2.94 -2.48
C SER A 51 -15.83 4.42 -2.74
N HIS A 52 -15.10 5.04 -1.81
CA HIS A 52 -14.69 6.44 -1.96
C HIS A 52 -13.82 6.67 -3.20
N GLU A 53 -13.12 5.64 -3.66
CA GLU A 53 -12.37 5.66 -4.91
C GLU A 53 -13.33 5.74 -6.10
N PHE A 54 -14.28 4.80 -6.22
CA PHE A 54 -15.22 4.74 -7.33
C PHE A 54 -16.06 6.02 -7.48
N LEU A 55 -16.37 6.70 -6.38
CA LEU A 55 -17.08 7.98 -6.42
C LEU A 55 -16.26 9.13 -7.03
N ARG A 56 -14.93 9.11 -6.91
CA ARG A 56 -14.06 10.25 -7.27
C ARG A 56 -13.29 10.04 -8.57
N ARG A 57 -13.19 8.81 -9.05
CA ARG A 57 -12.48 8.48 -10.28
C ARG A 57 -13.14 9.13 -11.50
N GLY A 58 -12.32 9.53 -12.48
CA GLY A 58 -12.80 10.09 -13.74
C GLY A 58 -13.64 9.11 -14.57
N ASP A 59 -13.36 7.81 -14.45
CA ASP A 59 -14.10 6.69 -15.02
C ASP A 59 -15.06 6.03 -13.99
N GLY A 60 -15.34 6.71 -12.88
CA GLY A 60 -16.15 6.20 -11.77
C GLY A 60 -17.64 6.53 -11.87
N TRP A 61 -18.31 6.63 -10.71
CA TRP A 61 -19.75 6.84 -10.60
C TRP A 61 -20.28 8.04 -11.38
N GLU A 62 -19.62 9.21 -11.32
CA GLU A 62 -20.11 10.41 -12.00
C GLU A 62 -20.13 10.27 -13.52
N ALA A 63 -19.16 9.54 -14.09
CA ALA A 63 -19.12 9.26 -15.51
C ALA A 63 -20.14 8.17 -15.89
N LEU A 64 -20.26 7.12 -15.07
CA LEU A 64 -21.26 6.06 -15.25
C LEU A 64 -22.69 6.63 -15.20
N ALA A 65 -22.98 7.46 -14.20
CA ALA A 65 -24.29 8.07 -14.01
C ALA A 65 -24.68 8.98 -15.17
N ARG A 66 -23.73 9.73 -15.74
CA ARG A 66 -23.97 10.53 -16.97
C ARG A 66 -24.21 9.65 -18.19
N HIS A 67 -23.44 8.58 -18.35
CA HIS A 67 -23.57 7.66 -19.49
C HIS A 67 -24.92 6.92 -19.50
N TYR A 68 -25.38 6.51 -18.32
CA TYR A 68 -26.62 5.74 -18.18
C TYR A 68 -27.85 6.57 -17.79
N GLY A 69 -27.69 7.84 -17.43
CA GLY A 69 -28.78 8.69 -16.95
C GLY A 69 -29.26 8.30 -15.54
N LEU A 70 -28.34 7.90 -14.66
CA LEU A 70 -28.66 7.37 -13.33
C LEU A 70 -28.95 8.51 -12.34
N PRO A 71 -30.16 8.56 -11.74
CA PRO A 71 -30.55 9.65 -10.83
C PRO A 71 -30.07 9.45 -9.38
N GLN A 72 -29.54 8.27 -9.03
CA GLN A 72 -29.19 7.92 -7.65
C GLN A 72 -28.06 8.80 -7.11
N ARG A 73 -28.07 9.01 -5.78
CA ARG A 73 -27.01 9.70 -5.04
C ARG A 73 -26.38 8.72 -4.05
N PRO A 74 -25.35 7.97 -4.46
CA PRO A 74 -24.74 6.95 -3.62
C PRO A 74 -23.97 7.56 -2.43
N ARG A 75 -23.86 6.77 -1.35
CA ARG A 75 -23.05 7.12 -0.19
C ARG A 75 -21.64 6.54 -0.32
N GLY A 76 -20.64 7.26 0.18
CA GLY A 76 -19.25 6.78 0.24
C GLY A 76 -19.02 5.84 1.42
N LEU A 77 -18.52 4.64 1.14
CA LEU A 77 -18.25 3.59 2.13
C LEU A 77 -16.89 2.92 1.85
N GLU A 78 -16.48 2.04 2.76
CA GLU A 78 -15.40 1.08 2.51
C GLU A 78 -16.01 -0.17 1.85
N HIS A 79 -15.26 -0.84 0.97
CA HIS A 79 -15.77 -1.90 0.10
C HIS A 79 -16.38 -3.08 0.88
N ALA A 80 -15.67 -3.58 1.89
CA ALA A 80 -16.17 -4.69 2.71
C ALA A 80 -17.38 -4.28 3.57
N LEU A 81 -17.44 -3.02 4.01
CA LEU A 81 -18.63 -2.49 4.70
C LEU A 81 -19.84 -2.38 3.77
N ALA A 82 -19.64 -2.03 2.50
CA ALA A 82 -20.73 -1.91 1.54
C ALA A 82 -21.40 -3.27 1.27
N TYR A 83 -20.65 -4.35 1.11
CA TYR A 83 -21.22 -5.70 0.99
C TYR A 83 -22.06 -6.11 2.19
N ARG A 84 -21.58 -5.85 3.41
CA ARG A 84 -22.34 -6.12 4.63
C ARG A 84 -23.62 -5.30 4.70
N ALA A 85 -23.59 -4.04 4.30
CA ALA A 85 -24.76 -3.17 4.28
C ALA A 85 -25.81 -3.62 3.25
N VAL A 86 -25.38 -4.14 2.09
CA VAL A 86 -26.32 -4.74 1.11
C VAL A 86 -26.94 -6.02 1.66
N ALA A 87 -26.13 -6.89 2.27
CA ALA A 87 -26.58 -8.12 2.92
C ALA A 87 -27.55 -7.86 4.09
N ALA A 88 -27.30 -6.81 4.88
CA ALA A 88 -28.18 -6.37 5.97
C ALA A 88 -29.45 -5.65 5.49
N GLY A 89 -29.59 -5.37 4.18
CA GLY A 89 -30.74 -4.65 3.62
C GLY A 89 -30.72 -3.14 3.88
N GLU A 90 -29.61 -2.59 4.36
CA GLU A 90 -29.40 -1.14 4.52
C GLU A 90 -29.11 -0.46 3.17
N LEU A 91 -28.46 -1.20 2.27
CA LEU A 91 -28.24 -0.84 0.88
C LEU A 91 -28.90 -1.85 -0.06
N ASP A 92 -29.06 -1.40 -1.29
CA ASP A 92 -29.66 -2.15 -2.39
C ASP A 92 -28.61 -2.56 -3.44
N GLY A 93 -27.48 -1.83 -3.52
CA GLY A 93 -26.35 -2.19 -4.36
C GLY A 93 -25.07 -1.42 -4.06
N THR A 94 -23.96 -1.90 -4.62
CA THR A 94 -22.60 -1.39 -4.42
C THR A 94 -21.70 -1.64 -5.64
N ASP A 95 -20.49 -1.10 -5.64
CA ASP A 95 -19.46 -1.37 -6.64
C ASP A 95 -18.78 -2.68 -6.30
N ALA A 96 -18.37 -3.40 -7.33
CA ALA A 96 -17.73 -4.71 -7.19
C ALA A 96 -16.67 -4.86 -8.26
N TYR A 97 -15.76 -5.80 -8.02
CA TYR A 97 -14.91 -6.32 -9.07
C TYR A 97 -15.47 -7.66 -9.55
N THR A 98 -15.43 -7.91 -10.85
CA THR A 98 -15.90 -9.18 -11.45
C THR A 98 -15.17 -10.42 -10.92
N THR A 99 -13.98 -10.25 -10.35
CA THR A 99 -13.20 -11.33 -9.71
C THR A 99 -13.21 -11.30 -8.17
N ASP A 100 -14.03 -10.46 -7.54
CA ASP A 100 -14.07 -10.38 -6.08
C ASP A 100 -14.57 -11.68 -5.44
N GLY A 101 -13.89 -12.14 -4.39
CA GLY A 101 -14.22 -13.36 -3.67
C GLY A 101 -15.47 -13.23 -2.81
N GLU A 102 -15.74 -12.02 -2.29
CA GLU A 102 -16.87 -11.74 -1.40
C GLU A 102 -18.24 -11.90 -2.10
N LEU A 103 -18.27 -11.80 -3.44
CA LEU A 103 -19.46 -12.08 -4.25
C LEU A 103 -19.95 -13.53 -4.13
N SER A 104 -19.10 -14.45 -3.68
CA SER A 104 -19.48 -15.86 -3.48
C SER A 104 -20.15 -16.12 -2.12
N VAL A 105 -20.10 -15.15 -1.21
CA VAL A 105 -20.56 -15.26 0.19
C VAL A 105 -21.86 -14.49 0.41
N HIS A 106 -21.96 -13.36 -0.26
CA HIS A 106 -23.11 -12.49 -0.19
C HIS A 106 -24.03 -12.80 -1.36
N ASP A 107 -25.34 -12.83 -1.12
CA ASP A 107 -26.37 -13.00 -2.16
C ASP A 107 -26.45 -11.73 -3.04
N LEU A 108 -25.41 -11.54 -3.85
CA LEU A 108 -25.21 -10.41 -4.74
C LEU A 108 -25.18 -10.87 -6.19
N VAL A 109 -25.84 -10.09 -7.03
CA VAL A 109 -25.88 -10.30 -8.47
C VAL A 109 -25.18 -9.14 -9.14
N LEU A 110 -24.21 -9.46 -10.00
CA LEU A 110 -23.56 -8.48 -10.85
C LEU A 110 -24.50 -8.08 -11.98
N LEU A 111 -24.70 -6.77 -12.16
CA LEU A 111 -25.44 -6.23 -13.29
C LEU A 111 -24.56 -6.22 -14.54
N GLU A 112 -25.16 -6.60 -15.66
CA GLU A 112 -24.57 -6.50 -16.99
C GLU A 112 -24.42 -5.03 -17.39
N ASP A 113 -23.20 -4.68 -17.83
CA ASP A 113 -22.87 -3.38 -18.42
C ASP A 113 -23.32 -3.33 -19.89
N ASP A 114 -24.63 -3.20 -20.10
CA ASP A 114 -25.30 -3.37 -21.39
C ASP A 114 -24.97 -2.31 -22.45
N ARG A 115 -24.33 -1.21 -22.05
CA ARG A 115 -23.83 -0.15 -22.96
C ARG A 115 -22.30 -0.07 -23.01
N GLY A 116 -21.60 -0.99 -22.34
CA GLY A 116 -20.13 -1.11 -22.40
C GLY A 116 -19.40 0.14 -21.91
N PHE A 117 -19.76 0.64 -20.73
CA PHE A 117 -19.09 1.78 -20.10
C PHE A 117 -17.72 1.40 -19.52
N PHE A 118 -17.60 0.24 -18.86
CA PHE A 118 -16.38 -0.16 -18.20
C PHE A 118 -15.35 -0.70 -19.20
N PRO A 119 -14.09 -0.22 -19.14
CA PRO A 119 -13.02 -0.83 -19.92
C PRO A 119 -12.71 -2.22 -19.40
N ARG A 120 -12.24 -3.09 -20.29
CA ARG A 120 -11.81 -4.44 -19.94
C ARG A 120 -10.42 -4.43 -19.31
N TYR A 121 -10.29 -5.03 -18.13
CA TYR A 121 -9.05 -5.23 -17.39
C TYR A 121 -8.63 -6.70 -17.44
N GLU A 122 -8.12 -7.14 -18.60
CA GLU A 122 -7.61 -8.49 -18.76
C GLU A 122 -6.29 -8.68 -18.00
N ALA A 123 -6.20 -9.77 -17.21
CA ALA A 123 -4.98 -10.11 -16.51
C ALA A 123 -4.01 -10.83 -17.45
N ALA A 124 -2.78 -10.33 -17.54
CA ALA A 124 -1.71 -10.90 -18.34
C ALA A 124 -0.36 -10.79 -17.63
N LEU A 125 0.61 -11.60 -18.03
CA LEU A 125 1.96 -11.59 -17.46
C LEU A 125 2.89 -10.71 -18.31
N LEU A 126 3.42 -9.64 -17.74
CA LEU A 126 4.48 -8.84 -18.33
C LEU A 126 5.84 -9.40 -17.88
N VAL A 127 6.65 -9.86 -18.83
CA VAL A 127 7.96 -10.45 -18.57
C VAL A 127 9.07 -9.65 -19.26
N ARG A 128 10.30 -9.75 -18.74
CA ARG A 128 11.46 -9.20 -19.45
C ARG A 128 11.74 -10.03 -20.71
N ALA A 129 12.17 -9.36 -21.77
CA ALA A 129 12.50 -10.00 -23.05
C ALA A 129 13.67 -10.99 -22.93
N ASP A 130 14.60 -10.75 -21.99
CA ASP A 130 15.74 -11.61 -21.70
C ASP A 130 15.42 -12.76 -20.73
N LEU A 131 14.15 -12.98 -20.38
CA LEU A 131 13.73 -14.11 -19.55
C LEU A 131 14.12 -15.43 -20.24
N PRO A 132 14.83 -16.35 -19.55
CA PRO A 132 15.24 -17.64 -20.11
C PRO A 132 14.06 -18.41 -20.69
N ALA A 133 14.27 -19.03 -21.87
CA ALA A 133 13.21 -19.74 -22.60
C ALA A 133 12.47 -20.80 -21.76
N PRO A 134 13.12 -21.60 -20.87
CA PRO A 134 12.40 -22.53 -20.00
C PRO A 134 11.43 -21.84 -19.04
N ALA A 135 11.83 -20.74 -18.41
CA ALA A 135 10.99 -19.98 -17.51
C ALA A 135 9.82 -19.32 -18.25
N ARG A 136 10.07 -18.76 -19.43
CA ARG A 136 9.04 -18.19 -20.31
C ARG A 136 7.99 -19.23 -20.69
N ARG A 137 8.42 -20.42 -21.11
CA ARG A 137 7.51 -21.53 -21.43
C ARG A 137 6.70 -21.98 -20.22
N ALA A 138 7.30 -22.03 -19.04
CA ALA A 138 6.58 -22.38 -17.81
C ALA A 138 5.47 -21.37 -17.49
N LEU A 139 5.76 -20.06 -17.59
CA LEU A 139 4.77 -19.00 -17.37
C LEU A 139 3.66 -19.01 -18.42
N ALA A 140 3.99 -19.23 -19.69
CA ALA A 140 3.01 -19.29 -20.77
C ALA A 140 1.98 -20.43 -20.62
N ARG A 141 2.26 -21.46 -19.81
CA ARG A 141 1.29 -22.53 -19.52
C ARG A 141 0.07 -22.04 -18.73
N LEU A 142 0.17 -20.89 -18.06
CA LEU A 142 -0.93 -20.27 -17.31
C LEU A 142 -1.93 -19.53 -18.20
N SER A 143 -1.57 -19.25 -19.45
CA SER A 143 -2.43 -18.52 -20.36
C SER A 143 -3.74 -19.26 -20.60
N GLY A 144 -4.86 -18.56 -20.40
CA GLY A 144 -6.22 -19.08 -20.54
C GLY A 144 -6.67 -20.10 -19.46
N ARG A 145 -5.92 -20.27 -18.36
CA ARG A 145 -6.22 -21.26 -17.31
C ARG A 145 -7.00 -20.71 -16.12
N ILE A 146 -7.13 -19.40 -16.00
CA ILE A 146 -7.77 -18.75 -14.87
C ILE A 146 -8.92 -17.92 -15.43
N ASP A 147 -10.12 -18.49 -15.44
CA ASP A 147 -11.34 -17.74 -15.76
C ASP A 147 -11.82 -16.92 -14.54
N ALA A 148 -12.79 -16.02 -14.74
CA ALA A 148 -13.28 -15.14 -13.68
C ALA A 148 -13.90 -15.92 -12.50
N ALA A 149 -14.61 -17.02 -12.78
CA ALA A 149 -15.19 -17.86 -11.74
C ALA A 149 -14.12 -18.54 -10.87
N THR A 150 -13.05 -19.01 -11.51
CA THR A 150 -11.88 -19.59 -10.83
C THR A 150 -11.17 -18.53 -10.01
N MET A 151 -10.94 -17.34 -10.56
CA MET A 151 -10.31 -16.25 -9.82
C MET A 151 -11.13 -15.84 -8.59
N ARG A 152 -12.46 -15.74 -8.71
CA ARG A 152 -13.35 -15.50 -7.56
C ARG A 152 -13.18 -16.55 -6.46
N ARG A 153 -13.18 -17.84 -6.81
CA ARG A 153 -12.95 -18.93 -5.84
C ARG A 153 -11.58 -18.82 -5.16
N LEU A 154 -10.53 -18.49 -5.92
CA LEU A 154 -9.18 -18.33 -5.39
C LEU A 154 -9.09 -17.11 -4.46
N ASN A 155 -9.67 -15.98 -4.84
CA ASN A 155 -9.72 -14.77 -4.02
C ASN A 155 -10.51 -15.00 -2.72
N TYR A 156 -11.64 -15.71 -2.79
CA TYR A 156 -12.44 -16.05 -1.62
C TYR A 156 -11.67 -16.85 -0.56
N ARG A 157 -10.88 -17.84 -1.01
CA ARG A 157 -10.03 -18.64 -0.11
C ARG A 157 -9.01 -17.78 0.65
N VAL A 158 -8.54 -16.69 0.03
CA VAL A 158 -7.62 -15.75 0.64
C VAL A 158 -8.35 -14.76 1.57
N SER A 159 -9.43 -14.13 1.10
CA SER A 159 -10.11 -13.06 1.85
C SER A 159 -10.85 -13.61 3.06
N ALA A 160 -11.83 -14.49 2.83
CA ALA A 160 -12.70 -15.03 3.86
C ALA A 160 -12.20 -16.37 4.41
N GLY A 161 -11.54 -17.18 3.58
CA GLY A 161 -10.94 -18.45 4.02
C GLY A 161 -9.69 -18.29 4.88
N GLY A 162 -9.06 -17.11 4.88
CA GLY A 162 -7.84 -16.83 5.64
C GLY A 162 -6.61 -17.63 5.19
N GLU A 163 -6.70 -18.32 4.05
CA GLU A 163 -5.58 -19.06 3.48
C GLU A 163 -4.53 -18.09 2.93
N SER A 164 -3.26 -18.48 2.99
CA SER A 164 -2.22 -17.64 2.39
C SER A 164 -2.32 -17.66 0.85
N PRO A 165 -2.06 -16.54 0.16
CA PRO A 165 -2.02 -16.50 -1.30
C PRO A 165 -1.10 -17.56 -1.91
N ALA A 166 0.05 -17.82 -1.27
CA ALA A 166 1.01 -18.82 -1.72
C ALA A 166 0.44 -20.26 -1.68
N ALA A 167 -0.28 -20.61 -0.62
CA ALA A 167 -0.92 -21.91 -0.49
C ALA A 167 -2.05 -22.09 -1.51
N VAL A 168 -2.88 -21.06 -1.70
CA VAL A 168 -3.96 -21.07 -2.69
C VAL A 168 -3.40 -21.21 -4.11
N ALA A 169 -2.36 -20.44 -4.45
CA ALA A 169 -1.69 -20.53 -5.74
C ALA A 169 -1.02 -21.89 -5.96
N ALA A 170 -0.32 -22.43 -4.96
CA ALA A 170 0.30 -23.75 -5.06
C ALA A 170 -0.73 -24.86 -5.27
N ALA A 171 -1.85 -24.83 -4.54
CA ALA A 171 -2.94 -25.76 -4.71
C ALA A 171 -3.56 -25.68 -6.11
N PHE A 172 -3.76 -24.45 -6.64
CA PHE A 172 -4.25 -24.24 -8.01
C PHE A 172 -3.27 -24.80 -9.05
N LEU A 173 -1.97 -24.51 -8.92
CA LEU A 173 -0.94 -25.01 -9.85
C LEU A 173 -0.82 -26.53 -9.83
N ALA A 174 -0.97 -27.16 -8.66
CA ALA A 174 -1.00 -28.61 -8.53
C ALA A 174 -2.24 -29.21 -9.22
N ALA A 175 -3.43 -28.64 -8.97
CA ALA A 175 -4.68 -29.08 -9.59
C ALA A 175 -4.66 -28.97 -11.13
N GLU A 176 -4.00 -27.95 -11.68
CA GLU A 176 -3.82 -27.78 -13.14
C GLU A 176 -2.67 -28.63 -13.73
N GLY A 177 -1.97 -29.43 -12.92
CA GLY A 177 -0.80 -30.22 -13.37
C GLY A 177 0.38 -29.34 -13.82
N LEU A 178 0.44 -28.10 -13.34
CA LEU A 178 1.49 -27.13 -13.66
C LEU A 178 2.67 -27.21 -12.69
N ALA A 179 2.46 -27.76 -11.50
CA ALA A 179 3.48 -28.05 -10.50
C ALA A 179 3.28 -29.46 -9.93
N ALA A 180 4.38 -30.15 -9.59
CA ALA A 180 4.28 -31.42 -8.86
C ALA A 180 3.67 -31.21 -7.47
N GLU A 181 2.90 -32.18 -6.97
CA GLU A 181 2.42 -32.23 -5.60
C GLU A 181 3.60 -32.40 -4.62
N SER A 182 4.38 -31.36 -4.38
CA SER A 182 5.14 -31.21 -3.14
C SER A 182 5.76 -29.83 -2.95
N ALA A 183 5.61 -29.39 -1.70
CA ALA A 183 6.42 -28.40 -1.00
C ALA A 183 6.28 -26.92 -1.42
N ALA A 184 5.06 -26.43 -1.59
CA ALA A 184 4.78 -25.18 -0.89
C ALA A 184 4.87 -25.49 0.60
N GLY A 185 6.06 -25.35 1.20
CA GLY A 185 6.22 -25.47 2.63
C GLY A 185 5.13 -24.64 3.29
N ALA A 186 4.48 -25.19 4.34
CA ALA A 186 3.38 -24.52 5.02
C ALA A 186 3.69 -23.03 5.14
N PRO A 187 2.77 -22.14 4.71
CA PRO A 187 3.04 -20.72 4.71
C PRO A 187 3.60 -20.34 6.08
N PRO A 188 4.66 -19.51 6.14
CA PRO A 188 5.26 -19.16 7.41
C PRO A 188 4.13 -18.74 8.36
N THR A 189 4.13 -19.32 9.55
CA THR A 189 3.12 -19.04 10.56
C THR A 189 2.98 -17.53 10.73
N LEU A 190 1.80 -17.06 11.14
CA LEU A 190 1.57 -15.63 11.36
C LEU A 190 2.70 -15.01 12.21
N LEU A 191 3.14 -15.74 13.25
CA LEU A 191 4.28 -15.37 14.07
C LEU A 191 5.58 -15.18 13.26
N ARG A 192 5.93 -16.13 12.39
CA ARG A 192 7.14 -16.05 11.55
C ARG A 192 7.08 -14.88 10.57
N ARG A 193 5.90 -14.59 10.01
CA ARG A 193 5.70 -13.43 9.11
C ARG A 193 5.86 -12.12 9.84
N VAL A 194 5.18 -11.98 10.98
CA VAL A 194 5.29 -10.78 11.82
C VAL A 194 6.74 -10.58 12.23
N PHE A 195 7.39 -11.61 12.76
CA PHE A 195 8.79 -11.53 13.17
C PHE A 195 9.72 -11.14 12.01
N ALA A 196 9.58 -11.75 10.84
CA ALA A 196 10.39 -11.41 9.68
C ALA A 196 10.20 -9.96 9.21
N ARG A 197 8.95 -9.48 9.17
CA ARG A 197 8.65 -8.08 8.79
C ARG A 197 9.08 -7.08 9.86
N THR A 198 8.96 -7.43 11.13
CA THR A 198 9.51 -6.63 12.24
C THR A 198 11.02 -6.52 12.14
N LEU A 199 11.72 -7.63 11.84
CA LEU A 199 13.18 -7.62 11.68
C LEU A 199 13.60 -6.80 10.46
N GLU A 200 12.88 -6.91 9.35
CA GLU A 200 13.10 -6.06 8.18
C GLU A 200 12.92 -4.59 8.55
N HIS A 201 11.81 -4.23 9.20
CA HIS A 201 11.55 -2.87 9.65
C HIS A 201 12.64 -2.36 10.60
N LEU A 202 13.06 -3.16 11.58
CA LEU A 202 14.11 -2.83 12.54
C LEU A 202 15.46 -2.59 11.85
N ARG A 203 15.79 -3.40 10.82
CA ARG A 203 17.00 -3.21 10.02
C ARG A 203 16.95 -1.88 9.25
N LEU A 204 15.82 -1.58 8.60
CA LEU A 204 15.65 -0.34 7.84
C LEU A 204 15.75 0.90 8.73
N THR A 205 15.02 0.91 9.83
CA THR A 205 15.02 2.02 10.78
C THR A 205 16.36 2.14 11.49
N GLY A 206 17.01 1.02 11.84
CA GLY A 206 18.35 1.00 12.43
C GLY A 206 19.41 1.63 11.53
N ILE A 207 19.44 1.29 10.23
CA ILE A 207 20.36 1.89 9.27
C ILE A 207 20.12 3.41 9.13
N ALA A 208 18.85 3.80 8.97
CA ALA A 208 18.46 5.19 8.83
C ALA A 208 18.81 6.02 10.09
N LEU A 209 18.53 5.47 11.28
CA LEU A 209 18.84 6.10 12.56
C LEU A 209 20.35 6.22 12.77
N ALA A 210 21.12 5.18 12.46
CA ALA A 210 22.58 5.24 12.57
C ALA A 210 23.16 6.34 11.68
N ALA A 211 22.71 6.45 10.43
CA ALA A 211 23.07 7.55 9.55
C ALA A 211 22.64 8.90 10.14
N GLY A 212 21.43 8.98 10.71
CA GLY A 212 20.89 10.16 11.38
C GLY A 212 21.78 10.62 12.53
N CYS A 213 22.17 9.69 13.41
CA CYS A 213 23.09 9.95 14.52
C CYS A 213 24.45 10.44 14.06
N LEU A 214 25.02 9.86 13.00
CA LEU A 214 26.32 10.26 12.44
C LEU A 214 26.33 11.72 11.94
N VAL A 215 25.16 12.27 11.58
CA VAL A 215 25.05 13.66 11.11
C VAL A 215 24.55 14.59 12.22
N ALA A 216 23.45 14.21 12.87
CA ALA A 216 22.77 15.06 13.85
C ALA A 216 23.56 15.24 15.14
N ILE A 217 24.25 14.20 15.65
CA ILE A 217 25.04 14.30 16.88
C ILE A 217 26.24 15.23 16.68
N PRO A 218 27.15 15.01 15.70
CA PRO A 218 28.26 15.94 15.48
C PRO A 218 27.78 17.36 15.15
N GLY A 219 26.73 17.50 14.34
CA GLY A 219 26.12 18.80 14.04
C GLY A 219 25.65 19.53 15.30
N ALA A 220 24.90 18.85 16.16
CA ALA A 220 24.44 19.40 17.44
C ALA A 220 25.62 19.78 18.36
N LEU A 221 26.63 18.92 18.50
CA LEU A 221 27.80 19.17 19.35
C LEU A 221 28.60 20.40 18.86
N LEU A 222 28.82 20.53 17.55
CA LEU A 222 29.54 21.66 16.96
C LEU A 222 28.79 22.99 17.11
N LEU A 223 27.45 22.93 17.08
CA LEU A 223 26.60 24.11 17.15
C LEU A 223 26.17 24.48 18.58
N ALA A 224 26.37 23.60 19.57
CA ALA A 224 25.96 23.80 20.96
C ALA A 224 26.48 25.12 21.57
N GLY A 225 27.68 25.56 21.19
CA GLY A 225 28.26 26.82 21.65
C GLY A 225 27.75 28.09 20.94
N ARG A 226 26.81 27.97 20.00
CA ARG A 226 26.30 29.07 19.16
C ARG A 226 24.76 29.05 19.16
N PRO A 227 24.07 29.79 20.06
CA PRO A 227 22.63 29.64 20.27
C PRO A 227 21.79 29.93 19.02
N LEU A 228 22.18 30.91 18.21
CA LEU A 228 21.49 31.21 16.96
C LEU A 228 21.64 30.07 15.93
N ALA A 229 22.86 29.53 15.78
CA ALA A 229 23.12 28.47 14.81
C ALA A 229 22.45 27.15 15.22
N ALA A 230 22.43 26.81 16.52
CA ALA A 230 21.71 25.66 17.04
C ALA A 230 20.19 25.78 16.79
N ARG A 231 19.60 26.97 17.00
CA ARG A 231 18.20 27.24 16.66
C ARG A 231 17.93 27.04 15.18
N VAL A 232 18.73 27.64 14.30
CA VAL A 232 18.58 27.50 12.85
C VAL A 232 18.67 26.03 12.42
N PHE A 233 19.59 25.26 12.98
CA PHE A 233 19.73 23.83 12.70
C PHE A 233 18.49 23.03 13.11
N LEU A 234 17.93 23.29 14.29
CA LEU A 234 16.68 22.66 14.74
C LEU A 234 15.48 23.08 13.88
N TYR A 235 15.39 24.35 13.46
CA TYR A 235 14.34 24.79 12.55
C TYR A 235 14.46 24.11 11.18
N ALA A 236 15.65 24.06 10.59
CA ALA A 236 15.88 23.44 9.29
C ALA A 236 15.52 21.95 9.30
N THR A 237 15.95 21.21 10.33
CA THR A 237 15.58 19.79 10.49
C THR A 237 14.10 19.61 10.82
N GLY A 238 13.50 20.55 11.54
CA GLY A 238 12.07 20.54 11.88
C GLY A 238 11.14 20.76 10.69
N LEU A 239 11.53 21.59 9.71
CA LEU A 239 10.77 21.79 8.47
C LEU A 239 10.56 20.48 7.70
N VAL A 240 11.50 19.55 7.79
CA VAL A 240 11.33 18.26 7.09
C VAL A 240 10.20 17.44 7.71
N GLN A 241 9.99 17.52 9.02
CA GLN A 241 8.89 16.80 9.70
C GLN A 241 7.51 17.38 9.41
N THR A 242 7.43 18.62 8.92
CA THR A 242 6.14 19.20 8.52
C THR A 242 5.68 18.71 7.15
N ILE A 243 6.57 18.13 6.35
CA ILE A 243 6.24 17.55 5.05
C ILE A 243 5.60 16.19 5.29
N PRO A 244 4.36 15.92 4.83
CA PRO A 244 3.75 14.59 4.94
C PRO A 244 4.62 13.51 4.32
N ALA A 245 4.68 12.32 4.94
CA ALA A 245 5.58 11.25 4.51
C ALA A 245 5.42 10.88 3.03
N LEU A 246 4.18 10.83 2.51
CA LEU A 246 3.91 10.54 1.10
C LEU A 246 4.50 11.61 0.16
N ALA A 247 4.41 12.89 0.55
CA ALA A 247 4.98 13.99 -0.22
C ALA A 247 6.51 13.98 -0.18
N LEU A 248 7.10 13.65 0.98
CA LEU A 248 8.54 13.47 1.10
C LEU A 248 9.06 12.32 0.23
N LEU A 249 8.35 11.19 0.20
CA LEU A 249 8.68 10.08 -0.69
C LEU A 249 8.62 10.52 -2.16
N ALA A 250 7.54 11.19 -2.58
CA ALA A 250 7.41 11.71 -3.93
C ALA A 250 8.57 12.64 -4.34
N LEU A 251 9.06 13.47 -3.40
CA LEU A 251 10.22 14.35 -3.61
C LEU A 251 11.54 13.58 -3.74
N LEU A 252 11.69 12.47 -3.01
CA LEU A 252 12.93 11.69 -2.98
C LEU A 252 13.06 10.69 -4.13
N ILE A 253 11.95 10.22 -4.71
CA ILE A 253 11.95 9.23 -5.79
C ILE A 253 12.77 9.67 -7.02
N PRO A 254 12.68 10.92 -7.53
CA PRO A 254 13.53 11.36 -8.64
C PRO A 254 15.03 11.35 -8.34
N LEU A 255 15.41 11.48 -7.06
CA LEU A 255 16.81 11.59 -6.62
C LEU A 255 17.41 10.22 -6.29
N LEU A 256 16.63 9.33 -5.65
CA LEU A 256 17.10 8.07 -5.07
C LEU A 256 16.47 6.82 -5.72
N GLY A 257 15.53 7.01 -6.66
CA GLY A 257 14.79 5.95 -7.32
C GLY A 257 13.60 5.42 -6.51
N LEU A 258 13.02 4.31 -6.96
CA LEU A 258 11.97 3.61 -6.21
C LEU A 258 12.60 2.54 -5.29
N GLY A 259 12.05 2.38 -4.09
CA GLY A 259 12.39 1.28 -3.19
C GLY A 259 13.24 1.68 -1.98
N LEU A 260 14.20 0.81 -1.64
CA LEU A 260 14.91 0.81 -0.36
C LEU A 260 15.60 2.14 -0.03
N GLY A 261 16.32 2.71 -1.00
CA GLY A 261 17.11 3.93 -0.81
C GLY A 261 16.23 5.12 -0.40
N THR A 262 15.08 5.27 -1.05
CA THR A 262 14.10 6.34 -0.78
C THR A 262 13.47 6.19 0.60
N ALA A 263 13.14 4.96 1.01
CA ALA A 263 12.63 4.70 2.36
C ALA A 263 13.65 5.02 3.44
N ILE A 264 14.91 4.60 3.27
CA ILE A 264 16.01 4.92 4.19
C ILE A 264 16.26 6.43 4.23
N GLY A 265 16.25 7.10 3.08
CA GLY A 265 16.43 8.56 2.98
C GLY A 265 15.34 9.34 3.74
N ALA A 266 14.08 8.94 3.59
CA ALA A 266 12.98 9.56 4.32
C ALA A 266 13.11 9.35 5.83
N LEU A 267 13.37 8.11 6.28
CA LEU A 267 13.57 7.79 7.70
C LEU A 267 14.78 8.52 8.29
N PHE A 268 15.88 8.62 7.54
CA PHE A 268 17.07 9.36 7.92
C PHE A 268 16.73 10.83 8.18
N LEU A 269 16.07 11.49 7.23
CA LEU A 269 15.69 12.90 7.36
C LEU A 269 14.76 13.14 8.56
N TYR A 270 13.77 12.26 8.77
CA TYR A 270 12.86 12.34 9.91
C TYR A 270 13.56 12.14 11.25
N SER A 271 14.62 11.32 11.28
CA SER A 271 15.40 11.07 12.50
C SER A 271 16.31 12.24 12.90
N LEU A 272 16.59 13.20 12.00
CA LEU A 272 17.54 14.28 12.28
C LEU A 272 17.08 15.20 13.42
N LEU A 273 15.82 15.66 13.39
CA LEU A 273 15.32 16.61 14.40
C LEU A 273 15.28 16.00 15.81
N PRO A 274 14.70 14.81 16.04
CA PRO A 274 14.63 14.25 17.39
C PRO A 274 16.03 13.96 17.95
N VAL A 275 16.95 13.45 17.11
CA VAL A 275 18.33 13.19 17.53
C VAL A 275 19.07 14.50 17.83
N ALA A 276 18.97 15.51 16.97
CA ALA A 276 19.57 16.82 17.18
C ALA A 276 19.02 17.51 18.44
N ARG A 277 17.69 17.48 18.62
CA ARG A 277 17.00 18.06 19.78
C ARG A 277 17.42 17.35 21.06
N ASN A 278 17.40 16.02 21.08
CA ASN A 278 17.81 15.25 22.26
C ASN A 278 19.28 15.49 22.61
N THR A 279 20.16 15.59 21.61
CA THR A 279 21.59 15.89 21.82
C THR A 279 21.78 17.28 22.43
N LEU A 280 21.14 18.31 21.86
CA LEU A 280 21.23 19.68 22.38
C LEU A 280 20.59 19.81 23.77
N SER A 281 19.42 19.20 23.97
CA SER A 281 18.75 19.19 25.27
C SER A 281 19.59 18.51 26.34
N GLY A 282 20.23 17.37 26.03
CA GLY A 282 21.13 16.68 26.95
C GLY A 282 22.34 17.53 27.37
N LEU A 283 22.94 18.27 26.43
CA LEU A 283 24.04 19.20 26.75
C LEU A 283 23.60 20.39 27.60
N LEU A 284 22.38 20.88 27.40
CA LEU A 284 21.85 22.04 28.11
C LEU A 284 21.25 21.70 29.47
N SER A 285 20.93 20.42 29.73
CA SER A 285 20.42 19.95 31.03
C SER A 285 21.51 19.74 32.08
N ILE A 286 22.78 19.96 31.74
CA ILE A 286 23.92 19.80 32.66
C ILE A 286 23.87 20.89 33.73
N ASP A 287 24.07 20.49 34.98
CA ASP A 287 24.11 21.40 36.13
C ASP A 287 25.14 22.54 35.91
N PRO A 288 24.72 23.82 35.95
CA PRO A 288 25.61 24.97 35.86
C PRO A 288 26.78 24.91 36.84
N VAL A 289 26.59 24.34 38.04
CA VAL A 289 27.65 24.21 39.06
C VAL A 289 28.79 23.34 38.56
N LEU A 290 28.50 22.24 37.85
CA LEU A 290 29.54 21.39 37.26
C LEU A 290 30.31 22.10 36.14
N LEU A 291 29.64 22.98 35.41
CA LEU A 291 30.28 23.80 34.37
C LEU A 291 31.17 24.89 34.99
N GLU A 292 30.74 25.52 36.07
CA GLU A 292 31.54 26.50 36.82
C GLU A 292 32.79 25.87 37.47
N VAL A 293 32.65 24.68 38.06
CA VAL A 293 33.79 23.92 38.61
C VAL A 293 34.77 23.53 37.50
N ALA A 294 34.26 23.05 36.36
CA ALA A 294 35.08 22.71 35.19
C ALA A 294 35.86 23.91 34.64
N ASP A 295 35.23 25.08 34.62
CA ASP A 295 35.87 26.33 34.19
C ASP A 295 36.88 26.82 35.26
N GLY A 296 36.56 26.68 36.55
CA GLY A 296 37.43 27.07 37.67
C GLY A 296 38.74 26.26 37.78
N ILE A 297 38.73 24.99 37.36
CA ILE A 297 39.94 24.16 37.27
C ILE A 297 40.68 24.31 35.92
N GLY A 298 40.20 25.19 35.03
CA GLY A 298 40.88 25.55 33.78
C GLY A 298 40.69 24.57 32.61
N LEU A 299 39.60 23.77 32.60
CA LEU A 299 39.33 22.89 31.46
C LEU A 299 39.04 23.69 30.18
N THR A 300 39.68 23.30 29.07
CA THR A 300 39.34 23.84 27.75
C THR A 300 37.94 23.39 27.32
N ARG A 301 37.29 24.11 26.39
CA ARG A 301 35.96 23.73 25.85
C ARG A 301 35.88 22.28 25.37
N ARG A 302 36.95 21.75 24.76
CA ARG A 302 37.03 20.34 24.32
C ARG A 302 37.13 19.37 25.49
N GLN A 303 37.93 19.70 26.50
CA GLN A 303 38.06 18.88 27.72
C GLN A 303 36.77 18.89 28.53
N ARG A 304 36.10 20.04 28.65
CA ARG A 304 34.78 20.16 29.28
C ARG A 304 33.75 19.30 28.55
N LEU A 305 33.71 19.38 27.22
CA LEU A 305 32.82 18.54 26.41
C LEU A 305 33.08 17.04 26.62
N LEU A 306 34.33 16.59 26.48
CA LEU A 306 34.68 15.16 26.53
C LEU A 306 34.67 14.55 27.93
N ARG A 307 34.99 15.33 28.98
CA ARG A 307 35.16 14.81 30.34
C ARG A 307 34.02 15.14 31.30
N VAL A 308 33.19 16.14 30.97
CA VAL A 308 32.09 16.59 31.85
C VAL A 308 30.75 16.48 31.15
N GLN A 309 30.65 16.85 29.86
CA GLN A 309 29.35 16.93 29.19
C GLN A 309 28.89 15.65 28.47
N LEU A 310 29.82 14.83 27.97
CA LEU A 310 29.52 13.55 27.30
C LEU A 310 29.46 12.32 28.23
N PRO A 311 30.23 12.20 29.32
CA PRO A 311 30.22 11.01 30.18
C PRO A 311 29.01 10.86 31.11
N LEU A 312 27.88 11.52 30.81
CA LEU A 312 26.65 11.49 31.58
C LEU A 312 25.64 10.51 30.98
#